data_AF-A0A1W9RD92-F1
#
_entry.id   AF-A0A1W9RD92-F1
#
_cell.length_a   1.000
_cell.length_b   1.000
_cell.length_c   1.000
_cell.angle_alpha   90.00
_cell.angle_beta   90.00
_cell.angle_gamma   90.00
#
_symmetry.space_group_name_H-M   'P 1'
#
loop_
_entity.id
_entity.type
_entity.pdbx_description
1 polymer ?
#
loop_
_entity_poly.entity_id
_entity_poly.type
_entity_poly.pdbx_seq_one_letter_code
_entity_poly.pdbx_strand_id
1 'polypeptide(L)' 'MEKRKKLNFKTVFILLIVTVFITGATKVTLNAPITLDVKGMDILDVLKIISMRSGLSIATSPLVRGKVSIFL' A
#
# COMPACT_ATOMS: atom_id res chain seq x y z
N MET A 1 5.09 -34.17 -38.54
CA MET A 1 4.85 -34.84 -37.23
C MET A 1 5.27 -33.89 -36.12
N GLU A 2 4.32 -33.13 -35.58
CA GLU A 2 4.57 -32.12 -34.54
C GLU A 2 4.59 -32.80 -33.16
N LYS A 3 5.77 -32.89 -32.54
CA LYS A 3 5.92 -33.45 -31.19
C LYS A 3 5.29 -32.50 -30.17
N ARG A 4 4.00 -32.68 -29.87
CA ARG A 4 3.33 -32.00 -28.75
C ARG A 4 4.04 -32.42 -27.45
N LYS A 5 4.88 -31.52 -26.94
CA LYS A 5 5.64 -31.67 -25.69
C LYS A 5 4.63 -31.86 -24.55
N LYS A 6 4.61 -33.04 -23.93
CA LYS A 6 3.73 -33.34 -22.80
C LYS A 6 4.06 -32.40 -21.64
N LEU A 7 3.12 -31.53 -21.30
CA LEU A 7 3.25 -30.61 -20.18
C LEU A 7 3.12 -31.42 -18.89
N ASN A 8 4.23 -31.58 -18.16
CA ASN A 8 4.26 -32.32 -16.91
C ASN A 8 3.64 -31.47 -15.79
N PHE A 9 2.78 -32.06 -14.96
CA PHE A 9 2.11 -31.38 -13.84
C PHE A 9 3.08 -30.65 -12.91
N LYS A 10 4.27 -31.23 -12.69
CA LYS A 10 5.36 -30.61 -11.92
C LYS A 10 5.84 -29.28 -12.52
N THR A 11 5.88 -29.17 -13.84
CA THR A 11 6.28 -27.94 -14.54
C THR A 11 5.23 -26.84 -14.39
N VAL A 12 3.94 -27.21 -14.39
CA VAL A 12 2.83 -26.27 -14.14
C VAL A 12 2.87 -25.77 -12.70
N PHE A 13 3.13 -26.66 -11.75
CA PHE A 13 3.20 -26.31 -10.33
C PHE A 13 4.37 -25.37 -10.01
N ILE A 14 5.54 -25.62 -10.60
CA ILE A 14 6.70 -24.72 -10.50
C ILE A 14 6.39 -23.36 -11.12
N LEU A 15 5.73 -23.32 -12.28
CA LEU A 15 5.35 -22.06 -12.94
C LEU A 15 4.39 -21.24 -12.06
N LEU A 16 3.44 -21.90 -11.39
CA LEU A 16 2.47 -21.25 -10.49
C LEU A 16 3.15 -20.67 -9.26
N ILE A 17 4.12 -21.38 -8.68
CA ILE A 17 4.90 -20.86 -7.54
C ILE A 17 5.72 -19.64 -8.00
N VAL A 18 6.40 -19.73 -9.14
CA VAL A 18 7.21 -18.64 -9.68
C VAL A 18 6.38 -17.38 -9.94
N THR A 19 5.16 -17.51 -10.48
CA THR A 19 4.29 -16.34 -10.71
C THR A 19 3.83 -15.68 -9.41
N VAL A 20 3.57 -16.46 -8.35
CA VAL A 20 3.16 -15.91 -7.04
C VAL A 20 4.31 -15.18 -6.33
N PHE A 21 5.55 -15.65 -6.46
CA PHE A 21 6.70 -15.00 -5.83
C PHE A 21 7.07 -13.66 -6.49
N ILE A 22 6.87 -13.51 -7.80
CA ILE A 22 7.22 -12.28 -8.54
C ILE A 22 6.28 -11.11 -8.15
N THR A 23 5.03 -11.37 -7.79
CA THR A 23 4.04 -10.32 -7.44
C THR A 23 4.20 -9.74 -6.03
N GLY A 24 5.02 -10.34 -5.16
CA GLY A 24 5.12 -9.94 -3.75
C GLY A 24 6.02 -8.73 -3.43
N ALA A 25 6.76 -8.18 -4.40
CA ALA A 25 7.84 -7.22 -4.14
C ALA A 25 7.63 -5.81 -4.74
N THR A 26 6.39 -5.33 -4.85
CA THR A 26 6.15 -3.93 -5.21
C THR A 26 6.37 -3.03 -3.99
N LYS A 27 7.59 -2.47 -3.86
CA LYS A 27 7.84 -1.39 -2.91
C LYS A 27 7.17 -0.12 -3.43
N VAL A 28 5.97 0.20 -2.93
CA VAL A 28 5.31 1.47 -3.22
C VAL A 28 6.17 2.58 -2.63
N THR A 29 6.91 3.28 -3.48
CA THR A 29 7.75 4.41 -3.07
C THR A 29 6.84 5.64 -2.98
N LEU A 30 6.39 5.94 -1.77
CA LEU A 30 5.45 7.02 -1.44
C LEU A 30 6.12 8.40 -1.35
N ASN A 31 6.90 8.79 -2.37
CA ASN A 31 7.70 10.01 -2.28
C ASN A 31 7.04 11.24 -2.94
N ALA A 32 5.71 11.23 -3.12
CA ALA A 32 5.00 12.42 -3.57
C ALA A 32 4.80 13.38 -2.37
N PRO A 33 5.27 14.63 -2.43
CA PRO A 33 5.08 15.59 -1.35
C PRO A 33 3.58 15.88 -1.16
N ILE A 34 3.12 15.81 0.10
CA ILE A 34 1.73 16.11 0.46
C ILE A 34 1.65 17.56 0.91
N THR A 35 0.94 18.39 0.14
CA THR A 35 0.56 19.74 0.56
C THR A 35 -0.69 19.67 1.44
N LEU A 36 -0.62 20.23 2.65
CA LEU A 36 -1.72 20.22 3.61
C LEU A 36 -1.76 21.54 4.38
N ASP A 37 -2.85 22.28 4.16
CA ASP A 37 -3.24 23.45 4.93
C ASP A 37 -4.49 23.12 5.74
N VAL A 38 -4.32 23.02 7.06
CA VAL A 38 -5.41 22.79 8.00
C VAL A 38 -5.26 23.71 9.19
N LYS A 39 -6.36 24.32 9.63
CA LYS A 39 -6.40 25.21 10.79
C LYS A 39 -7.52 24.79 11.74
N GLY A 40 -7.15 24.44 12.97
CA GLY A 40 -8.10 24.09 14.03
C GLY A 40 -8.91 22.80 13.77
N MET A 41 -8.36 21.88 12.97
CA MET A 41 -8.97 20.59 12.62
C MET A 41 -8.64 19.54 13.69
N ASP A 42 -9.52 18.56 13.91
CA ASP A 42 -9.23 17.45 14.81
C ASP A 42 -8.07 16.59 14.26
N ILE A 43 -7.15 16.18 15.14
CA ILE A 43 -6.00 15.36 14.75
C ILE A 43 -6.40 14.03 14.12
N LEU A 44 -7.52 13.43 14.53
CA LEU A 44 -8.01 12.19 13.95
C LEU A 44 -8.46 12.40 12.50
N ASP A 45 -9.10 13.53 12.22
CA ASP A 45 -9.51 13.90 10.87
C ASP A 45 -8.30 14.18 9.98
N VAL A 46 -7.29 14.88 10.50
CA VAL A 46 -6.03 15.11 9.78
C VAL A 46 -5.32 13.80 9.44
N LEU A 47 -5.18 12.90 10.42
CA LEU A 47 -4.53 11.60 10.20
C LEU A 47 -5.31 10.74 9.20
N LYS A 48 -6.64 10.83 9.21
CA LYS A 48 -7.48 10.18 8.21
C LYS A 48 -7.23 10.74 6.80
N ILE A 49 -7.12 12.06 6.65
CA ILE A 49 -6.81 12.71 5.36
C ILE A 49 -5.42 12.27 4.86
N ILE A 50 -4.43 12.23 5.74
CA ILE A 50 -3.07 11.77 5.39
C ILE A 50 -3.10 10.32 4.93
N SER A 51 -3.75 9.44 5.70
CA SER A 51 -3.94 8.02 5.36
C SER A 51 -4.53 7.83 3.95
N MET A 52 -5.58 8.60 3.62
CA MET A 52 -6.22 8.55 2.29
C MET A 52 -5.29 9.02 1.17
N ARG A 53 -4.46 10.05 1.40
CA ARG A 53 -3.59 10.62 0.37
C ARG A 53 -2.29 9.84 0.19
N SER A 54 -1.73 9.30 1.27
CA SER A 54 -0.47 8.56 1.24
C SER A 54 -0.66 7.07 0.98
N GLY A 55 -1.90 6.57 0.97
CA GLY A 55 -2.18 5.13 0.87
C GLY A 55 -1.62 4.34 2.06
N LEU A 56 -1.35 5.00 3.19
CA LEU A 56 -0.84 4.36 4.41
C LEU A 56 -2.00 4.10 5.36
N SER A 57 -2.05 2.90 5.93
CA SER A 57 -2.99 2.62 7.03
C SER A 57 -2.42 3.18 8.33
N ILE A 58 -3.07 4.22 8.87
CA ILE A 58 -2.68 4.86 10.14
C ILE A 58 -3.63 4.40 11.24
N ALA A 59 -3.09 3.73 12.26
CA ALA A 59 -3.82 3.35 13.46
C ALA A 59 -3.49 4.32 14.61
N THR A 60 -4.52 4.84 15.28
CA THR A 60 -4.36 5.82 16.36
C THR A 60 -4.75 5.24 17.71
N SER A 61 -4.02 5.63 18.76
CA SER A 61 -4.42 5.34 20.15
C SER A 61 -5.63 6.20 20.55
N PRO A 62 -6.53 5.73 21.43
CA PRO A 62 -7.65 6.51 21.96
C PRO A 62 -7.25 7.82 22.68
N LEU A 63 -5.97 7.95 23.06
CA LEU A 63 -5.42 9.15 23.69
C LEU A 63 -5.10 10.26 22.69
N VAL A 64 -5.05 9.96 21.38
CA VAL A 64 -4.77 10.96 20.34
C VAL A 64 -6.02 11.80 20.12
N ARG A 65 -6.02 13.02 20.66
CA ARG A 65 -7.16 13.94 20.64
C ARG A 65 -6.66 15.38 20.56
N GLY A 66 -7.52 16.28 20.11
CA GLY A 66 -7.26 17.72 20.12
C GLY A 66 -7.19 18.31 18.73
N LYS A 67 -7.09 19.64 18.68
CA LYS A 67 -7.08 20.40 17.43
C LYS A 67 -5.66 20.76 17.03
N VAL A 68 -5.36 20.59 15.74
CA VAL A 68 -4.06 20.91 15.16
C VAL A 68 -4.21 21.91 14.02
N SER A 69 -3.16 22.69 13.82
CA SER A 69 -3.01 23.53 12.63
C SER A 69 -1.66 23.22 12.01
N ILE A 70 -1.67 22.87 10.73
CA ILE A 70 -0.48 22.43 9.99
C ILE A 70 -0.48 23.20 8.67
N PHE A 71 0.68 23.74 8.33
CA PHE A 71 0.95 24.40 7.06
C PHE A 71 2.19 23.75 6.45
N LEU A 72 1.98 22.89 5.45
CA LEU A 72 3.02 22.12 4.73
C LEU A 72 2.79 22.15 3.22
#